data_AF-F4S691-F1
#
_entry.id   AF-F4S691-F1
#
_cell.length_a   1.000
_cell.length_b   1.000
_cell.length_c   1.000
_cell.angle_alpha   90.00
_cell.angle_beta   90.00
_cell.angle_gamma   90.00
#
_symmetry.space_group_name_H-M   'P 1'
#
loop_
_entity.id
_entity.type
_entity.pdbx_description
1 polymer ?
#
loop_
_entity_poly.entity_id
_entity_poly.type
_entity_poly.pdbx_seq_one_letter_code
_entity_poly.pdbx_strand_id
1 'polypeptide(L)'
;MKASMSNMILASTCVILQWCYFGASIPAIHEYTLVEEEDLHNIGKHLPVQNLDSFPQLNKSGSFAGSFFIIHKDHCNVWHKPLDPTDPTTIDHLQSYLERTAEEQKKSEPFFTYTPDDLYTNLAGVDSVKLMNNMLQSDKENWPEHIQNIFKADPTDRIKNFWAFIAIMSEFMSTPVLQKTFFEIGKEEERLLQRGNLIDYDIHKLIPVVLDIYATEIKEHVKLLETGDKPRKVIDIFTRDEQTKVGEHGIQLEKQWAPTEEVELYRNWASNMMLYLEVEGSVKGILETQALQVRLVKKIRLNSLGIIPYEISQCLEPLLSTRVQDLTDELLDSIKLLDEKSWLQFWSCQVRYDVGIRDRWCDKPDEDTRKSILFWVKYMPFYLQMKASEDTWDWYYLMEEIIVKDIKGDHALESVMNQFLTNPPPLNTQDNLIVKFLEFVVEMTQSQSLRKIAKGGLEIMSISPTPWFVRAYKDYGAEL
;
A
#
# COMPACT_ATOMS: atom_id res chain seq x y z
N MET A 1 21.78 -12.96 -52.67
CA MET A 1 22.43 -12.72 -51.35
C MET A 1 22.12 -11.28 -50.97
N LYS A 2 21.00 -11.06 -50.28
CA LYS A 2 20.88 -10.91 -48.82
C LYS A 2 21.45 -9.58 -48.33
N ALA A 3 20.50 -8.66 -48.15
CA ALA A 3 20.57 -7.46 -47.33
C ALA A 3 20.81 -7.81 -45.85
N SER A 4 21.57 -6.96 -45.17
CA SER A 4 21.62 -6.82 -43.71
C SER A 4 22.12 -5.41 -43.40
N MET A 5 21.63 -4.82 -42.32
CA MET A 5 21.83 -3.43 -41.86
C MET A 5 20.85 -2.38 -42.42
N SER A 6 19.57 -2.50 -42.04
CA SER A 6 18.66 -1.34 -41.93
C SER A 6 17.53 -1.50 -40.88
N ASN A 7 17.59 -2.49 -39.96
CA ASN A 7 16.49 -2.75 -39.01
C ASN A 7 16.87 -2.65 -37.51
N MET A 8 17.87 -1.85 -37.13
CA MET A 8 18.29 -1.75 -35.72
C MET A 8 18.18 -0.35 -35.09
N ILE A 9 17.47 0.59 -35.73
CA ILE A 9 17.29 1.96 -35.21
C ILE A 9 15.80 2.36 -35.10
N LEU A 10 14.85 1.50 -35.48
CA LEU A 10 13.41 1.80 -35.46
C LEU A 10 12.60 1.10 -34.35
N ALA A 11 13.24 0.36 -33.44
CA ALA A 11 12.57 -0.30 -32.30
C ALA A 11 12.80 0.40 -30.94
N SER A 12 13.71 1.37 -30.84
CA SER A 12 14.00 2.08 -29.58
C SER A 12 13.40 3.48 -29.50
N THR A 13 12.77 3.98 -30.57
CA THR A 13 12.15 5.31 -30.61
C THR A 13 10.63 5.29 -30.41
N CYS A 14 9.96 4.13 -30.46
CA CYS A 14 8.53 4.01 -30.16
C CYS A 14 8.19 3.80 -28.67
N VAL A 15 9.17 3.48 -27.81
CA VAL A 15 8.95 3.39 -26.34
C VAL A 15 9.17 4.73 -25.64
N ILE A 16 9.81 5.70 -26.31
CA ILE A 16 10.22 6.98 -25.71
C ILE A 16 9.13 8.08 -25.83
N LEU A 17 8.08 7.87 -26.63
CA LEU A 17 6.99 8.86 -26.80
C LEU A 17 5.71 8.57 -25.99
N GLN A 18 5.68 7.50 -25.19
CA GLN A 18 4.46 7.12 -24.43
C GLN A 18 4.55 7.37 -22.91
N TRP A 19 5.70 7.81 -22.42
CA TRP A 19 5.90 8.18 -21.00
C TRP A 19 5.76 9.69 -20.71
N CYS A 20 5.49 10.52 -21.72
CA CYS A 20 5.37 11.98 -21.57
C CYS A 20 3.92 12.50 -21.53
N TYR A 21 2.90 11.66 -21.31
CA TYR A 21 1.49 12.07 -21.32
C TYR A 21 0.71 11.89 -20.01
N PHE A 22 1.37 11.59 -18.89
CA PHE A 22 0.76 11.61 -17.53
C PHE A 22 1.22 12.81 -16.71
N GLY A 23 1.18 14.00 -17.33
CA GLY A 23 1.53 15.27 -16.71
C GLY A 23 0.68 16.41 -17.25
N ALA A 24 -0.65 16.26 -17.21
CA ALA A 24 -1.59 17.36 -17.39
C ALA A 24 -2.95 16.97 -16.80
N SER A 25 -3.22 17.44 -15.59
CA SER A 25 -4.58 17.51 -15.05
C SER A 25 -5.38 18.49 -15.92
N ILE A 26 -6.39 17.99 -16.64
CA ILE A 26 -7.47 18.81 -17.20
C ILE A 26 -8.78 18.32 -16.59
N PRO A 27 -9.58 19.20 -15.96
CA PRO A 27 -10.83 18.81 -15.32
C PRO A 27 -11.91 18.55 -16.38
N ALA A 28 -12.44 17.33 -16.41
CA ALA A 28 -13.67 17.03 -17.13
C ALA A 28 -14.85 17.27 -16.17
N ILE A 29 -15.61 18.32 -16.47
CA ILE A 29 -16.86 18.72 -15.83
C ILE A 29 -17.90 17.61 -16.02
N HIS A 30 -18.49 17.12 -14.92
CA HIS A 30 -19.78 16.45 -14.97
C HIS A 30 -20.68 16.99 -13.85
N GLU A 31 -21.81 17.58 -14.27
CA GLU A 31 -22.91 18.06 -13.44
C GLU A 31 -23.47 16.92 -12.58
N TYR A 32 -23.52 17.12 -11.26
CA TYR A 32 -24.33 16.31 -10.36
C TYR A 32 -25.57 17.10 -9.95
N THR A 33 -26.73 16.53 -10.26
CA THR A 33 -28.04 17.00 -9.80
C THR A 33 -28.21 16.69 -8.31
N LEU A 34 -28.49 17.72 -7.52
CA LEU A 34 -28.78 17.66 -6.08
C LEU A 34 -30.06 16.86 -5.80
N VAL A 35 -30.01 16.02 -4.76
CA VAL A 35 -31.19 15.66 -3.96
C VAL A 35 -30.80 15.84 -2.49
N GLU A 36 -31.45 16.82 -1.85
CA GLU A 36 -31.39 17.10 -0.41
C GLU A 36 -32.14 16.01 0.37
N GLU A 37 -31.66 15.67 1.58
CA GLU A 37 -32.56 15.58 2.73
C GLU A 37 -31.78 15.75 4.06
N GLU A 38 -32.34 16.62 4.88
CA GLU A 38 -31.89 17.11 6.18
C GLU A 38 -32.15 16.11 7.33
N ASP A 39 -31.63 16.49 8.50
CA ASP A 39 -32.00 16.07 9.86
C ASP A 39 -31.36 14.81 10.45
N LEU A 40 -30.36 15.03 11.29
CA LEU A 40 -30.51 14.85 12.75
C LEU A 40 -29.36 15.51 13.53
N HIS A 41 -29.71 16.53 14.31
CA HIS A 41 -28.81 17.31 15.16
C HIS A 41 -28.97 16.92 16.65
N ASN A 42 -27.83 16.85 17.35
CA ASN A 42 -27.60 17.04 18.80
C ASN A 42 -28.19 16.10 19.87
N ILE A 43 -27.30 15.42 20.63
CA ILE A 43 -27.31 15.42 22.12
C ILE A 43 -25.86 15.39 22.70
N GLY A 44 -25.47 16.46 23.40
CA GLY A 44 -25.01 16.44 24.81
C GLY A 44 -23.54 16.15 25.19
N LYS A 45 -22.94 17.09 25.94
CA LYS A 45 -21.53 17.17 26.43
C LYS A 45 -21.29 16.67 27.88
N HIS A 46 -20.00 16.41 28.18
CA HIS A 46 -19.18 16.58 29.43
C HIS A 46 -18.72 15.39 30.33
N LEU A 47 -17.43 14.99 30.16
CA LEU A 47 -16.28 14.69 31.10
C LEU A 47 -16.37 13.58 32.20
N PRO A 48 -15.27 12.97 32.74
CA PRO A 48 -13.80 13.13 32.53
C PRO A 48 -12.93 11.83 32.37
N VAL A 49 -11.67 12.02 31.94
CA VAL A 49 -10.38 11.29 32.11
C VAL A 49 -10.34 9.88 32.80
N GLN A 50 -10.03 8.83 32.02
CA GLN A 50 -9.03 7.73 32.22
C GLN A 50 -9.43 6.39 31.55
N ASN A 51 -8.74 6.02 30.46
CA ASN A 51 -8.09 4.71 30.25
C ASN A 51 -7.56 4.61 28.81
N LEU A 52 -6.24 4.53 28.68
CA LEU A 52 -5.53 4.07 27.48
C LEU A 52 -5.70 2.57 27.39
N ASP A 53 -6.80 2.12 26.78
CA ASP A 53 -7.00 0.76 26.22
C ASP A 53 -8.42 0.68 25.68
N SER A 54 -8.65 1.31 24.53
CA SER A 54 -9.89 1.15 23.75
C SER A 54 -9.65 1.68 22.34
N PHE A 55 -9.19 0.83 21.43
CA PHE A 55 -9.50 1.02 20.01
C PHE A 55 -11.03 1.11 19.88
N PRO A 56 -11.60 2.03 19.09
CA PRO A 56 -13.01 1.96 18.80
C PRO A 56 -13.29 0.60 18.16
N GLN A 57 -14.04 -0.25 18.85
CA GLN A 57 -14.77 -1.34 18.20
C GLN A 57 -15.76 -0.68 17.26
N LEU A 58 -15.33 -0.47 16.01
CA LEU A 58 -16.23 -0.28 14.91
C LEU A 58 -17.11 -1.52 14.84
N ASN A 59 -18.41 -1.30 15.06
CA ASN A 59 -19.43 -2.31 14.97
C ASN A 59 -19.22 -3.17 13.71
N LYS A 60 -19.09 -4.48 13.94
CA LYS A 60 -19.17 -5.53 12.94
C LYS A 60 -20.57 -5.53 12.32
N SER A 61 -20.73 -4.85 11.18
CA SER A 61 -21.75 -5.14 10.15
C SER A 61 -21.63 -4.13 8.99
N GLY A 62 -20.43 -3.96 8.46
CA GLY A 62 -20.21 -3.17 7.26
C GLY A 62 -19.18 -3.88 6.41
N SER A 63 -19.64 -4.71 5.47
CA SER A 63 -18.81 -5.15 4.36
C SER A 63 -18.23 -3.90 3.70
N PHE A 64 -16.92 -3.76 3.72
CA PHE A 64 -16.20 -2.63 3.12
C PHE A 64 -16.18 -2.71 1.58
N ALA A 65 -16.87 -3.71 0.99
CA ALA A 65 -17.06 -3.86 -0.45
C ALA A 65 -18.10 -2.89 -1.05
N GLY A 66 -18.80 -2.10 -0.24
CA GLY A 66 -20.00 -1.35 -0.67
C GLY A 66 -19.81 0.01 -1.35
N SER A 67 -18.62 0.62 -1.36
CA SER A 67 -18.55 2.08 -1.61
C SER A 67 -17.74 2.55 -2.83
N PHE A 68 -17.14 1.66 -3.64
CA PHE A 68 -16.32 2.07 -4.80
C PHE A 68 -16.82 1.60 -6.18
N PHE A 69 -17.97 0.94 -6.24
CA PHE A 69 -18.54 0.46 -7.50
C PHE A 69 -19.71 1.35 -7.95
N ILE A 70 -19.44 2.51 -8.56
CA ILE A 70 -20.41 3.09 -9.50
C ILE A 70 -20.29 2.30 -10.81
N ILE A 71 -20.95 1.14 -10.84
CA ILE A 71 -21.11 0.32 -12.04
C ILE A 71 -22.23 0.98 -12.85
N HIS A 72 -21.87 1.69 -13.91
CA HIS A 72 -22.84 2.18 -14.88
C HIS A 72 -23.64 1.01 -15.47
N LYS A 73 -24.97 1.14 -15.39
CA LYS A 73 -25.94 0.23 -16.02
C LYS A 73 -25.77 0.19 -17.54
N ASP A 74 -26.10 -1.00 -18.05
CA ASP A 74 -26.46 -1.35 -19.43
C ASP A 74 -25.31 -1.65 -20.43
N HIS A 75 -25.35 -2.69 -21.27
CA HIS A 75 -26.43 -3.59 -21.69
C HIS A 75 -25.89 -5.01 -21.96
N CYS A 76 -26.57 -6.00 -21.37
CA CYS A 76 -26.82 -7.39 -21.80
C CYS A 76 -26.87 -8.29 -20.56
N ASN A 77 -28.06 -8.36 -19.96
CA ASN A 77 -28.46 -9.44 -19.07
C ASN A 77 -28.03 -10.78 -19.66
N VAL A 78 -27.36 -11.62 -18.86
CA VAL A 78 -27.50 -13.09 -18.72
C VAL A 78 -26.27 -13.61 -17.95
N TRP A 79 -26.32 -13.65 -16.61
CA TRP A 79 -25.81 -14.81 -15.86
C TRP A 79 -27.09 -15.36 -15.26
N HIS A 80 -27.68 -16.37 -15.88
CA HIS A 80 -29.04 -16.74 -15.51
C HIS A 80 -29.00 -17.43 -14.16
N LYS A 81 -29.23 -16.57 -13.15
CA LYS A 81 -29.18 -16.66 -11.67
C LYS A 81 -27.79 -16.88 -11.05
N PRO A 82 -27.41 -16.12 -9.99
CA PRO A 82 -28.22 -15.18 -9.20
C PRO A 82 -27.98 -13.70 -9.57
N LEU A 83 -28.62 -12.80 -8.81
CA LEU A 83 -28.52 -11.34 -8.84
C LEU A 83 -27.07 -10.85 -8.96
N ASP A 84 -26.91 -9.59 -9.37
CA ASP A 84 -25.64 -8.87 -9.45
C ASP A 84 -24.63 -9.38 -8.38
N PRO A 85 -23.40 -9.78 -8.74
CA PRO A 85 -22.41 -10.24 -7.76
C PRO A 85 -22.17 -9.23 -6.63
N THR A 86 -22.44 -7.95 -6.83
CA THR A 86 -22.39 -6.91 -5.79
C THR A 86 -23.66 -6.80 -4.93
N ASP A 87 -24.71 -7.57 -5.24
CA ASP A 87 -25.93 -7.70 -4.43
C ASP A 87 -25.60 -8.47 -3.14
N PRO A 88 -25.87 -7.89 -1.95
CA PRO A 88 -25.67 -8.57 -0.66
C PRO A 88 -26.30 -9.97 -0.61
N THR A 89 -27.43 -10.18 -1.29
CA THR A 89 -28.10 -11.48 -1.34
C THR A 89 -27.33 -12.54 -2.15
N THR A 90 -26.52 -12.13 -3.13
CA THR A 90 -25.67 -13.03 -3.92
C THR A 90 -24.44 -13.48 -3.13
N ILE A 91 -23.85 -12.60 -2.31
CA ILE A 91 -22.74 -12.95 -1.42
C ILE A 91 -23.20 -13.99 -0.39
N ASP A 92 -24.37 -13.78 0.23
CA ASP A 92 -24.95 -14.73 1.19
C ASP A 92 -25.22 -16.09 0.54
N HIS A 93 -25.71 -16.11 -0.71
CA HIS A 93 -25.90 -17.34 -1.47
C HIS A 93 -24.58 -18.05 -1.81
N LEU A 94 -23.55 -17.30 -2.22
CA LEU A 94 -22.23 -17.85 -2.50
C LEU A 94 -21.60 -18.43 -1.23
N GLN A 95 -21.72 -17.73 -0.10
CA GLN A 95 -21.27 -18.22 1.19
C GLN A 95 -21.98 -19.53 1.55
N SER A 96 -23.31 -19.57 1.47
CA SER A 96 -24.09 -20.79 1.74
C SER A 96 -23.70 -21.95 0.82
N TYR A 97 -23.34 -21.67 -0.44
CA TYR A 97 -22.83 -22.68 -1.36
C TYR A 97 -21.44 -23.20 -0.94
N LEU A 98 -20.55 -22.28 -0.56
CA LEU A 98 -19.17 -22.58 -0.18
C LEU A 98 -19.02 -23.22 1.21
N GLU A 99 -20.03 -23.11 2.07
CA GLU A 99 -20.08 -23.79 3.38
C GLU A 99 -20.38 -25.30 3.27
N ARG A 100 -20.87 -25.76 2.10
CA ARG A 100 -21.07 -27.19 1.81
C ARG A 100 -19.74 -27.92 1.74
N THR A 101 -19.74 -29.21 2.04
CA THR A 101 -18.56 -30.07 1.83
C THR A 101 -18.23 -30.20 0.34
N ALA A 102 -16.98 -30.52 0.00
CA ALA A 102 -16.56 -30.70 -1.40
C ALA A 102 -17.41 -31.78 -2.12
N GLU A 103 -17.78 -32.85 -1.42
CA GLU A 103 -18.68 -33.89 -1.93
C GLU A 103 -20.10 -33.39 -2.18
N GLU A 104 -20.62 -32.52 -1.31
CA GLU A 104 -21.92 -31.89 -1.48
C GLU A 104 -21.91 -30.87 -2.62
N GLN A 105 -20.84 -30.09 -2.77
CA GLN A 105 -20.68 -29.14 -3.88
C GLN A 105 -20.63 -29.87 -5.22
N LYS A 106 -19.87 -30.96 -5.33
CA LYS A 106 -19.81 -31.80 -6.54
C LYS A 106 -21.16 -32.41 -6.93
N LYS A 107 -22.06 -32.60 -5.97
CA LYS A 107 -23.43 -33.11 -6.18
C LYS A 107 -24.48 -32.01 -6.27
N SER A 108 -24.11 -30.76 -5.98
CA SER A 108 -25.00 -29.61 -6.02
C SER A 108 -25.23 -29.17 -7.46
N GLU A 109 -26.35 -28.49 -7.69
CA GLU A 109 -26.57 -27.79 -8.94
C GLU A 109 -25.44 -26.77 -9.18
N PRO A 110 -25.06 -26.53 -10.45
CA PRO A 110 -24.08 -25.50 -10.78
C PRO A 110 -24.51 -24.15 -10.20
N PHE A 111 -23.57 -23.43 -9.59
CA PHE A 111 -23.84 -22.11 -9.02
C PHE A 111 -24.31 -21.12 -10.10
N PHE A 112 -23.65 -21.13 -11.25
CA PHE A 112 -24.07 -20.42 -12.44
C PHE A 112 -24.89 -21.35 -13.33
N THR A 113 -26.18 -21.07 -13.54
CA THR A 113 -26.99 -21.84 -14.48
C THR A 113 -26.95 -21.28 -15.90
N TYR A 114 -26.91 -22.19 -16.88
CA TYR A 114 -27.09 -21.88 -18.29
C TYR A 114 -28.55 -22.16 -18.66
N THR A 115 -29.32 -21.16 -19.06
CA THR A 115 -30.57 -21.43 -19.78
C THR A 115 -30.24 -21.52 -21.27
N PRO A 116 -30.45 -22.68 -21.90
CA PRO A 116 -30.26 -22.87 -23.33
C PRO A 116 -31.50 -22.33 -24.07
N ASP A 117 -31.76 -21.03 -24.00
CA ASP A 117 -32.72 -20.41 -24.91
C ASP A 117 -31.97 -19.77 -26.08
N ASP A 118 -32.04 -20.51 -27.19
CA ASP A 118 -31.92 -20.13 -28.59
C ASP A 118 -30.60 -19.60 -29.16
N LEU A 119 -30.08 -20.36 -30.14
CA LEU A 119 -29.25 -19.96 -31.29
C LEU A 119 -27.78 -19.59 -31.10
N TYR A 120 -27.23 -19.59 -29.88
CA TYR A 120 -25.88 -19.08 -29.61
C TYR A 120 -24.91 -20.07 -28.94
N THR A 121 -24.99 -21.36 -29.26
CA THR A 121 -24.09 -22.41 -28.73
C THR A 121 -22.63 -22.30 -29.15
N ASN A 122 -22.26 -21.30 -29.96
CA ASN A 122 -20.89 -21.00 -30.41
C ASN A 122 -20.38 -19.62 -29.94
N LEU A 123 -21.03 -18.95 -28.97
CA LEU A 123 -20.51 -17.69 -28.43
C LEU A 123 -19.24 -17.93 -27.59
N ALA A 124 -18.26 -17.04 -27.77
CA ALA A 124 -17.08 -16.98 -26.92
C ALA A 124 -17.48 -16.78 -25.44
N GLY A 125 -16.83 -17.49 -24.52
CA GLY A 125 -17.10 -17.40 -23.07
C GLY A 125 -18.02 -18.48 -22.45
N VAL A 126 -18.66 -19.36 -23.23
CA VAL A 126 -19.40 -20.53 -22.68
C VAL A 126 -18.48 -21.46 -21.87
N ASP A 127 -17.24 -21.60 -22.32
CA ASP A 127 -16.22 -22.38 -21.60
C ASP A 127 -15.86 -21.76 -20.25
N SER A 128 -15.85 -20.43 -20.13
CA SER A 128 -15.50 -19.72 -18.89
C SER A 128 -16.50 -19.97 -17.77
N VAL A 129 -17.81 -19.95 -18.07
CA VAL A 129 -18.88 -20.22 -17.06
C VAL A 129 -18.77 -21.65 -16.52
N LYS A 130 -18.57 -22.60 -17.43
CA LYS A 130 -18.38 -24.01 -17.06
C LYS A 130 -17.12 -24.18 -16.21
N LEU A 131 -16.03 -23.53 -16.58
CA LEU A 131 -14.77 -23.55 -15.81
C LEU A 131 -14.92 -22.92 -14.42
N MET A 132 -15.72 -21.86 -14.26
CA MET A 132 -16.01 -21.28 -12.95
C MET A 132 -16.87 -22.18 -12.07
N ASN A 133 -17.89 -22.85 -12.63
CA ASN A 133 -18.62 -23.86 -11.87
C ASN A 133 -17.71 -25.02 -11.44
N ASN A 134 -16.83 -25.49 -12.34
CA ASN A 134 -15.86 -26.52 -12.01
C ASN A 134 -14.92 -26.08 -10.87
N MET A 135 -14.50 -24.80 -10.88
CA MET A 135 -13.72 -24.22 -9.79
C MET A 135 -14.49 -24.25 -8.47
N LEU A 136 -15.74 -23.77 -8.44
CA LEU A 136 -16.57 -23.74 -7.24
C LEU A 136 -16.90 -25.14 -6.68
N GLN A 137 -16.83 -26.17 -7.51
CA GLN A 137 -17.00 -27.58 -7.13
C GLN A 137 -15.68 -28.30 -6.82
N SER A 138 -14.55 -27.59 -6.91
CA SER A 138 -13.21 -28.09 -6.61
C SER A 138 -12.74 -27.65 -5.22
N ASP A 139 -11.74 -28.34 -4.69
CA ASP A 139 -11.09 -27.95 -3.45
C ASP A 139 -10.44 -26.56 -3.61
N LYS A 140 -10.57 -25.71 -2.58
CA LYS A 140 -10.13 -24.30 -2.63
C LYS A 140 -8.65 -24.14 -2.94
N GLU A 141 -7.85 -25.12 -2.55
CA GLU A 141 -6.41 -25.17 -2.79
C GLU A 141 -6.06 -25.20 -4.30
N ASN A 142 -6.98 -25.67 -5.15
CA ASN A 142 -6.80 -25.78 -6.60
C ASN A 142 -7.42 -24.59 -7.38
N TRP A 143 -8.04 -23.64 -6.67
CA TRP A 143 -8.66 -22.48 -7.32
C TRP A 143 -7.70 -21.64 -8.16
N PRO A 144 -6.43 -21.40 -7.78
CA PRO A 144 -5.51 -20.62 -8.61
C PRO A 144 -5.29 -21.25 -10.00
N GLU A 145 -5.13 -22.58 -10.06
CA GLU A 145 -4.97 -23.32 -11.31
C GLU A 145 -6.26 -23.27 -12.16
N HIS A 146 -7.42 -23.34 -11.52
CA HIS A 146 -8.70 -23.17 -12.19
C HIS A 146 -8.91 -21.76 -12.75
N ILE A 147 -8.53 -20.71 -12.01
CA ILE A 147 -8.58 -19.31 -12.45
C ILE A 147 -7.69 -19.11 -13.67
N GLN A 148 -6.48 -19.67 -13.67
CA GLN A 148 -5.60 -19.60 -14.84
C GLN A 148 -6.24 -20.27 -16.08
N ASN A 149 -6.93 -21.40 -15.91
CA ASN A 149 -7.64 -22.05 -17.01
C ASN A 149 -8.80 -21.20 -17.53
N ILE A 150 -9.47 -20.43 -16.65
CA ILE A 150 -10.51 -19.48 -17.05
C ILE A 150 -9.91 -18.33 -17.87
N PHE A 151 -8.78 -17.75 -17.44
CA PHE A 151 -8.09 -16.69 -18.21
C PHE A 151 -7.70 -17.13 -19.62
N LYS A 152 -7.21 -18.37 -19.78
CA LYS A 152 -6.86 -18.95 -21.09
C LYS A 152 -8.07 -19.11 -22.03
N ALA A 153 -9.27 -19.20 -21.48
CA ALA A 153 -10.49 -19.38 -22.26
C ALA A 153 -11.05 -18.07 -22.85
N ASP A 154 -10.36 -16.94 -22.61
CA ASP A 154 -10.65 -15.59 -23.12
C ASP A 154 -12.13 -15.21 -22.90
N PRO A 155 -12.53 -14.72 -21.71
CA PRO A 155 -13.93 -14.48 -21.36
C PRO A 155 -14.53 -13.26 -22.08
N THR A 156 -14.45 -13.19 -23.42
CA THR A 156 -14.51 -11.95 -24.23
C THR A 156 -15.78 -11.09 -24.09
N ASP A 157 -16.93 -11.64 -23.69
CA ASP A 157 -18.19 -10.89 -23.74
C ASP A 157 -18.78 -10.57 -22.35
N ARG A 158 -18.17 -11.08 -21.27
CA ARG A 158 -18.67 -10.93 -19.88
C ARG A 158 -17.60 -10.52 -18.87
N ILE A 159 -16.54 -9.91 -19.38
CA ILE A 159 -15.30 -9.64 -18.66
C ILE A 159 -15.53 -8.89 -17.34
N LYS A 160 -16.45 -7.91 -17.32
CA LYS A 160 -16.74 -7.13 -16.09
C LYS A 160 -17.33 -7.98 -14.96
N ASN A 161 -18.33 -8.81 -15.26
CA ASN A 161 -18.97 -9.68 -14.28
C ASN A 161 -18.03 -10.79 -13.80
N PHE A 162 -17.16 -11.27 -14.69
CA PHE A 162 -16.10 -12.20 -14.33
C PHE A 162 -15.13 -11.57 -13.32
N TRP A 163 -14.60 -10.38 -13.59
CA TRP A 163 -13.68 -9.71 -12.66
C TRP A 163 -14.34 -9.33 -11.33
N ALA A 164 -15.61 -8.93 -11.34
CA ALA A 164 -16.38 -8.70 -10.12
C ALA A 164 -16.52 -9.99 -9.29
N PHE A 165 -16.82 -11.12 -9.94
CA PHE A 165 -16.84 -12.42 -9.27
C PHE A 165 -15.46 -12.79 -8.71
N ILE A 166 -14.39 -12.68 -9.50
CA ILE A 166 -13.01 -12.95 -9.03
C ILE A 166 -12.66 -12.08 -7.82
N ALA A 167 -13.08 -10.81 -7.80
CA ALA A 167 -12.87 -9.93 -6.65
C ALA A 167 -13.55 -10.46 -5.38
N ILE A 168 -14.83 -10.85 -5.46
CA ILE A 168 -15.60 -11.40 -4.32
C ILE A 168 -15.01 -12.70 -3.81
N MET A 169 -14.47 -13.54 -4.70
CA MET A 169 -13.88 -14.82 -4.30
C MET A 169 -12.74 -14.67 -3.29
N SER A 170 -12.06 -13.52 -3.25
CA SER A 170 -10.97 -13.24 -2.29
C SER A 170 -11.41 -13.45 -0.83
N GLU A 171 -12.64 -13.10 -0.47
CA GLU A 171 -13.16 -13.20 0.91
C GLU A 171 -13.18 -14.65 1.44
N PHE A 172 -13.22 -15.64 0.54
CA PHE A 172 -13.38 -17.06 0.87
C PHE A 172 -12.10 -17.88 0.78
N MET A 173 -11.01 -17.26 0.34
CA MET A 173 -9.73 -17.91 0.07
C MET A 173 -8.86 -18.00 1.33
N SER A 174 -8.05 -19.06 1.42
CA SER A 174 -6.99 -19.13 2.41
C SER A 174 -5.81 -18.25 2.00
N THR A 175 -4.92 -17.93 2.94
CA THR A 175 -3.73 -17.10 2.68
C THR A 175 -2.88 -17.56 1.50
N PRO A 176 -2.49 -18.85 1.36
CA PRO A 176 -1.75 -19.32 0.18
C PRO A 176 -2.54 -19.20 -1.13
N VAL A 177 -3.86 -19.43 -1.09
CA VAL A 177 -4.71 -19.34 -2.28
C VAL A 177 -4.85 -17.89 -2.74
N LEU A 178 -5.01 -16.94 -1.80
CA LEU A 178 -5.00 -15.51 -2.08
C LEU A 178 -3.70 -15.07 -2.77
N GLN A 179 -2.54 -15.43 -2.20
CA GLN A 179 -1.23 -15.05 -2.76
C GLN A 179 -1.03 -15.61 -4.17
N LYS A 180 -1.32 -16.90 -4.39
CA LYS A 180 -1.22 -17.52 -5.72
C LYS A 180 -2.14 -16.84 -6.74
N THR A 181 -3.39 -16.59 -6.35
CA THR A 181 -4.38 -15.96 -7.23
C THR A 181 -3.99 -14.53 -7.57
N PHE A 182 -3.50 -13.75 -6.61
CA PHE A 182 -2.96 -12.41 -6.85
C PHE A 182 -1.88 -12.41 -7.94
N PHE A 183 -0.91 -13.33 -7.84
CA PHE A 183 0.14 -13.44 -8.85
C PHE A 183 -0.37 -13.89 -10.23
N GLU A 184 -1.35 -14.79 -10.28
CA GLU A 184 -1.97 -15.18 -11.56
C GLU A 184 -2.74 -14.02 -12.21
N ILE A 185 -3.43 -13.20 -11.42
CA ILE A 185 -4.09 -11.97 -11.93
C ILE A 185 -3.03 -10.97 -12.44
N GLY A 186 -1.90 -10.82 -11.75
CA GLY A 186 -0.80 -9.95 -12.19
C GLY A 186 -0.16 -10.40 -13.51
N LYS A 187 0.06 -11.73 -13.68
CA LYS A 187 0.53 -12.28 -14.96
C LYS A 187 -0.47 -12.02 -16.10
N GLU A 188 -1.77 -12.08 -15.79
CA GLU A 188 -2.82 -11.80 -16.75
C GLU A 188 -2.86 -10.32 -17.16
N GLU A 189 -2.64 -9.40 -16.21
CA GLU A 189 -2.49 -7.97 -16.49
C GLU A 189 -1.37 -7.71 -17.51
N GLU A 190 -0.19 -8.27 -17.25
CA GLU A 190 0.98 -8.12 -18.13
C GLU A 190 0.70 -8.71 -19.52
N ARG A 191 0.07 -9.88 -19.57
CA ARG A 191 -0.32 -10.55 -20.83
C ARG A 191 -1.27 -9.68 -21.67
N LEU A 192 -2.22 -9.02 -21.03
CA LEU A 192 -3.17 -8.13 -21.73
C LEU A 192 -2.47 -6.85 -22.21
N LEU A 193 -1.56 -6.28 -21.41
CA LEU A 193 -0.83 -5.05 -21.78
C LEU A 193 0.01 -5.27 -23.05
N GLN A 194 0.54 -6.47 -23.23
CA GLN A 194 1.29 -6.86 -24.41
C GLN A 194 0.43 -7.05 -25.68
N ARG A 195 -0.89 -7.29 -25.55
CA ARG A 195 -1.80 -7.53 -26.69
C ARG A 195 -2.25 -6.24 -27.39
N GLY A 196 -2.36 -5.12 -26.65
CA GLY A 196 -2.59 -3.79 -27.23
C GLY A 196 -3.94 -3.56 -27.94
N ASN A 197 -5.00 -4.33 -27.64
CA ASN A 197 -6.32 -4.14 -28.26
C ASN A 197 -7.21 -3.14 -27.49
N LEU A 198 -8.13 -2.47 -28.20
CA LEU A 198 -9.05 -1.47 -27.62
C LEU A 198 -10.08 -2.07 -26.63
N ILE A 199 -10.52 -3.31 -26.83
CA ILE A 199 -11.42 -4.02 -25.91
C ILE A 199 -10.71 -4.28 -24.57
N ASP A 200 -9.38 -4.42 -24.60
CA ASP A 200 -8.56 -4.63 -23.40
C ASP A 200 -8.52 -3.37 -22.52
N TYR A 201 -8.80 -2.18 -23.06
CA TYR A 201 -8.68 -0.91 -22.32
C TYR A 201 -9.63 -0.79 -21.11
N ASP A 202 -10.88 -1.24 -21.23
CA ASP A 202 -11.82 -1.23 -20.11
C ASP A 202 -11.45 -2.29 -19.05
N ILE A 203 -10.90 -3.41 -19.49
CA ILE A 203 -10.42 -4.51 -18.64
C ILE A 203 -9.19 -4.06 -17.85
N HIS A 204 -8.28 -3.36 -18.52
CA HIS A 204 -7.07 -2.79 -17.93
C HIS A 204 -7.37 -1.87 -16.76
N LYS A 205 -8.54 -1.24 -16.71
CA LYS A 205 -8.95 -0.43 -15.56
C LYS A 205 -9.49 -1.26 -14.41
N LEU A 206 -10.04 -2.45 -14.67
CA LEU A 206 -10.62 -3.32 -13.66
C LEU A 206 -9.57 -4.19 -12.95
N ILE A 207 -8.56 -4.68 -13.67
CA ILE A 207 -7.57 -5.59 -13.08
C ILE A 207 -6.81 -4.96 -11.90
N PRO A 208 -6.34 -3.69 -11.96
CA PRO A 208 -5.73 -3.03 -10.81
C PRO A 208 -6.64 -2.97 -9.58
N VAL A 209 -7.96 -2.78 -9.78
CA VAL A 209 -8.94 -2.79 -8.70
C VAL A 209 -9.07 -4.17 -8.07
N VAL A 210 -9.12 -5.23 -8.90
CA VAL A 210 -9.16 -6.60 -8.40
C VAL A 210 -7.87 -6.95 -7.65
N LEU A 211 -6.71 -6.59 -8.18
CA LEU A 211 -5.42 -6.79 -7.50
C LEU A 211 -5.38 -6.07 -6.15
N ASP A 212 -5.88 -4.84 -6.07
CA ASP A 212 -5.95 -4.07 -4.83
C ASP A 212 -6.84 -4.73 -3.76
N ILE A 213 -7.96 -5.33 -4.17
CA ILE A 213 -8.83 -6.12 -3.28
C ILE A 213 -8.09 -7.32 -2.71
N TYR A 214 -7.38 -8.08 -3.56
CA TYR A 214 -6.59 -9.23 -3.09
C TYR A 214 -5.42 -8.79 -2.20
N ALA A 215 -4.73 -7.69 -2.54
CA ALA A 215 -3.67 -7.14 -1.71
C ALA A 215 -4.19 -6.69 -0.34
N THR A 216 -5.39 -6.11 -0.30
CA THR A 216 -6.07 -5.70 0.94
C THR A 216 -6.45 -6.91 1.80
N GLU A 217 -7.02 -7.96 1.22
CA GLU A 217 -7.34 -9.20 1.94
C GLU A 217 -6.09 -9.90 2.49
N ILE A 218 -4.99 -9.96 1.71
CA ILE A 218 -3.71 -10.51 2.18
C ILE A 218 -3.16 -9.66 3.33
N LYS A 219 -3.21 -8.33 3.22
CA LYS A 219 -2.79 -7.41 4.29
C LYS A 219 -3.60 -7.63 5.57
N GLU A 220 -4.90 -7.88 5.46
CA GLU A 220 -5.75 -8.20 6.61
C GLU A 220 -5.39 -9.56 7.23
N HIS A 221 -5.13 -10.58 6.40
CA HIS A 221 -4.62 -11.86 6.89
C HIS A 221 -3.29 -11.70 7.64
N VAL A 222 -2.37 -10.85 7.17
CA VAL A 222 -1.12 -10.55 7.88
C VAL A 222 -1.40 -9.95 9.26
N LYS A 223 -2.32 -8.98 9.39
CA LYS A 223 -2.70 -8.41 10.70
C LYS A 223 -3.30 -9.47 11.63
N LEU A 224 -4.16 -10.33 11.11
CA LEU A 224 -4.79 -11.41 11.89
C LEU A 224 -3.79 -12.48 12.34
N LEU A 225 -2.65 -12.63 11.67
CA LEU A 225 -1.56 -13.50 12.15
C LEU A 225 -0.86 -12.94 13.39
N GLU A 226 -0.91 -11.63 13.60
CA GLU A 226 -0.36 -10.98 14.80
C GLU A 226 -1.31 -11.11 16.00
N THR A 227 -2.58 -11.48 15.77
CA THR A 227 -3.58 -11.72 16.82
C THR A 227 -3.64 -13.19 17.22
N GLY A 228 -3.87 -13.46 18.52
CA GLY A 228 -3.94 -14.83 19.05
C GLY A 228 -5.20 -15.62 18.62
N ASP A 229 -6.26 -14.93 18.18
CA ASP A 229 -7.49 -15.55 17.68
C ASP A 229 -7.62 -15.26 16.18
N LYS A 230 -7.32 -16.26 15.35
CA LYS A 230 -7.33 -16.11 13.89
C LYS A 230 -8.29 -17.10 13.21
N PRO A 231 -9.04 -16.66 12.18
CA PRO A 231 -9.89 -17.56 11.41
C PRO A 231 -9.11 -18.70 10.75
N ARG A 232 -9.77 -19.84 10.50
CA ARG A 232 -9.15 -21.02 9.86
C ARG A 232 -8.53 -20.72 8.48
N LYS A 233 -9.07 -19.74 7.75
CA LYS A 233 -8.53 -19.31 6.43
C LYS A 233 -7.18 -18.57 6.52
N VAL A 234 -6.83 -18.06 7.71
CA VAL A 234 -5.59 -17.31 7.95
C VAL A 234 -4.48 -18.29 8.33
N ILE A 235 -3.68 -18.67 7.33
CA ILE A 235 -2.59 -19.64 7.45
C ILE A 235 -1.27 -18.88 7.37
N ASP A 236 -0.36 -19.10 8.32
CA ASP A 236 0.94 -18.44 8.28
C ASP A 236 1.81 -19.12 7.20
N ILE A 237 2.02 -18.40 6.10
CA ILE A 237 2.90 -18.84 5.01
C ILE A 237 4.17 -17.99 4.93
N PHE A 238 4.41 -17.09 5.88
CA PHE A 238 5.46 -16.07 5.80
C PHE A 238 6.77 -16.53 6.43
N THR A 239 7.12 -17.80 6.20
CA THR A 239 8.44 -18.36 6.51
C THR A 239 9.10 -18.82 5.22
N ARG A 240 10.43 -18.97 5.21
CA ARG A 240 11.17 -19.43 4.02
C ARG A 240 10.65 -20.76 3.49
N ASP A 241 10.42 -21.73 4.38
CA ASP A 241 9.94 -23.07 4.00
C ASP A 241 8.53 -23.01 3.40
N GLU A 242 7.64 -22.21 3.98
CA GLU A 242 6.27 -22.06 3.47
C GLU A 242 6.25 -21.28 2.15
N GLN A 243 7.03 -20.21 1.99
CA GLN A 243 7.17 -19.51 0.70
C GLN A 243 7.76 -20.42 -0.38
N THR A 244 8.66 -21.33 -0.02
CA THR A 244 9.17 -22.36 -0.94
C THR A 244 8.06 -23.33 -1.38
N LYS A 245 7.15 -23.72 -0.46
CA LYS A 245 5.99 -24.57 -0.79
C LYS A 245 4.95 -23.86 -1.67
N VAL A 246 4.86 -22.53 -1.57
CA VAL A 246 4.01 -21.72 -2.47
C VAL A 246 4.56 -21.76 -3.91
N GLY A 247 5.85 -22.04 -4.10
CA GLY A 247 6.44 -22.33 -5.40
C GLY A 247 6.78 -21.06 -6.18
N GLU A 248 6.42 -21.01 -7.47
CA GLU A 248 6.67 -19.85 -8.33
C GLU A 248 5.92 -18.58 -7.88
N HIS A 249 4.88 -18.73 -7.07
CA HIS A 249 4.12 -17.62 -6.49
C HIS A 249 4.67 -17.19 -5.12
N GLY A 250 5.80 -17.74 -4.69
CA GLY A 250 6.47 -17.35 -3.45
C GLY A 250 7.08 -15.94 -3.57
N ILE A 251 6.95 -15.15 -2.52
CA ILE A 251 7.63 -13.86 -2.38
C ILE A 251 9.14 -14.13 -2.37
N GLN A 252 9.86 -13.48 -3.28
CA GLN A 252 11.32 -13.53 -3.36
C GLN A 252 11.88 -12.32 -2.65
N LEU A 253 12.88 -12.50 -1.79
CA LEU A 253 13.62 -11.39 -1.17
C LEU A 253 14.83 -11.07 -2.04
N GLU A 254 15.17 -9.78 -2.13
CA GLU A 254 16.30 -9.33 -2.95
C GLU A 254 17.64 -9.69 -2.31
N LYS A 255 17.73 -9.54 -0.98
CA LYS A 255 18.94 -9.86 -0.21
C LYS A 255 18.76 -11.14 0.60
N GLN A 256 19.88 -11.68 1.06
CA GLN A 256 19.89 -12.75 2.06
C GLN A 256 19.78 -12.13 3.45
N TRP A 257 18.71 -12.49 4.16
CA TRP A 257 18.42 -11.97 5.49
C TRP A 257 18.49 -13.07 6.54
N ALA A 258 18.63 -12.68 7.82
CA ALA A 258 18.54 -13.65 8.90
C ALA A 258 17.13 -14.26 8.93
N PRO A 259 16.95 -15.53 9.33
CA PRO A 259 15.64 -16.20 9.29
C PRO A 259 14.52 -15.43 9.99
N THR A 260 14.83 -14.73 11.09
CA THR A 260 13.86 -13.89 11.80
C THR A 260 13.53 -12.61 11.05
N GLU A 261 14.46 -12.04 10.28
CA GLU A 261 14.23 -10.85 9.45
C GLU A 261 13.44 -11.20 8.18
N GLU A 262 13.69 -12.37 7.59
CA GLU A 262 12.94 -12.87 6.43
C GLU A 262 11.44 -12.97 6.69
N VAL A 263 11.06 -13.51 7.84
CA VAL A 263 9.64 -13.61 8.24
C VAL A 263 8.98 -12.23 8.21
N GLU A 264 9.69 -11.21 8.68
CA GLU A 264 9.16 -9.84 8.70
C GLU A 264 9.10 -9.21 7.33
N LEU A 265 10.07 -9.50 6.47
CA LEU A 265 10.08 -9.04 5.09
C LEU A 265 8.99 -9.71 4.26
N TYR A 266 8.74 -11.01 4.45
CA TYR A 266 7.62 -11.69 3.81
C TYR A 266 6.28 -11.06 4.20
N ARG A 267 6.06 -10.80 5.50
CA ARG A 267 4.85 -10.12 5.99
C ARG A 267 4.74 -8.68 5.49
N ASN A 268 5.86 -7.95 5.43
CA ASN A 268 5.92 -6.60 4.90
C ASN A 268 5.55 -6.58 3.40
N TRP A 269 6.11 -7.48 2.59
CA TRP A 269 5.76 -7.58 1.18
C TRP A 269 4.33 -8.03 0.96
N ALA A 270 3.85 -8.99 1.75
CA ALA A 270 2.44 -9.41 1.72
C ALA A 270 1.48 -8.26 2.07
N SER A 271 1.88 -7.34 2.94
CA SER A 271 1.10 -6.13 3.27
C SER A 271 1.20 -5.03 2.20
N ASN A 272 2.09 -5.18 1.23
CA ASN A 272 2.41 -4.19 0.18
C ASN A 272 2.51 -4.89 -1.20
N MET A 273 1.64 -5.86 -1.48
CA MET A 273 1.72 -6.73 -2.66
C MET A 273 1.69 -5.96 -3.98
N MET A 274 0.91 -4.88 -4.07
CA MET A 274 0.90 -4.02 -5.25
C MET A 274 2.28 -3.41 -5.53
N LEU A 275 2.96 -2.94 -4.48
CA LEU A 275 4.31 -2.39 -4.62
C LEU A 275 5.32 -3.49 -4.97
N TYR A 276 5.15 -4.69 -4.41
CA TYR A 276 6.03 -5.84 -4.68
C TYR A 276 6.11 -6.20 -6.17
N LEU A 277 5.00 -6.11 -6.91
CA LEU A 277 4.98 -6.39 -8.35
C LEU A 277 5.79 -5.39 -9.20
N GLU A 278 6.03 -4.19 -8.68
CA GLU A 278 6.61 -3.08 -9.44
C GLU A 278 8.11 -2.85 -9.16
N VAL A 279 8.68 -3.58 -8.19
CA VAL A 279 10.04 -3.34 -7.71
C VAL A 279 10.88 -4.60 -7.78
N GLU A 280 12.11 -4.42 -8.26
CA GLU A 280 13.13 -5.47 -8.34
C GLU A 280 14.51 -4.84 -8.14
N GLY A 281 15.54 -5.68 -7.94
CA GLY A 281 16.92 -5.24 -7.92
C GLY A 281 17.22 -4.29 -6.75
N SER A 282 18.10 -3.31 -7.00
CA SER A 282 18.60 -2.40 -5.96
C SER A 282 17.48 -1.66 -5.23
N VAL A 283 16.41 -1.23 -5.92
CA VAL A 283 15.29 -0.51 -5.29
C VAL A 283 14.57 -1.42 -4.29
N LYS A 284 14.27 -2.66 -4.67
CA LYS A 284 13.65 -3.64 -3.78
C LYS A 284 14.51 -3.92 -2.56
N GLY A 285 15.81 -4.13 -2.75
CA GLY A 285 16.76 -4.35 -1.65
C GLY A 285 16.85 -3.17 -0.68
N ILE A 286 16.74 -1.92 -1.17
CA ILE A 286 16.68 -0.73 -0.30
C ILE A 286 15.38 -0.71 0.49
N LEU A 287 14.23 -0.98 -0.14
CA LEU A 287 12.93 -1.03 0.54
C LEU A 287 12.87 -2.11 1.63
N GLU A 288 13.46 -3.29 1.39
CA GLU A 288 13.62 -4.34 2.43
C GLU A 288 14.43 -3.85 3.62
N THR A 289 15.57 -3.20 3.35
CA THR A 289 16.45 -2.65 4.41
C THR A 289 15.71 -1.59 5.23
N GLN A 290 14.95 -0.72 4.57
CA GLN A 290 14.11 0.31 5.20
C GLN A 290 13.01 -0.29 6.06
N ALA A 291 12.35 -1.35 5.60
CA ALA A 291 11.33 -2.07 6.36
C ALA A 291 11.87 -2.58 7.69
N LEU A 292 13.05 -3.21 7.65
CA LEU A 292 13.71 -3.74 8.85
C LEU A 292 14.15 -2.61 9.78
N GLN A 293 14.75 -1.54 9.25
CA GLN A 293 15.16 -0.38 10.05
C GLN A 293 13.96 0.21 10.82
N VAL A 294 12.86 0.50 10.12
CA VAL A 294 11.64 1.06 10.71
C VAL A 294 11.07 0.12 11.77
N ARG A 295 11.03 -1.18 11.51
CA ARG A 295 10.55 -2.19 12.46
C ARG A 295 11.38 -2.19 13.74
N LEU A 296 12.70 -2.24 13.62
CA LEU A 296 13.60 -2.30 14.78
C LEU A 296 13.53 -1.01 15.61
N VAL A 297 13.44 0.15 14.95
CA VAL A 297 13.20 1.44 15.64
C VAL A 297 11.88 1.42 16.43
N LYS A 298 10.79 0.91 15.84
CA LYS A 298 9.52 0.74 16.57
C LYS A 298 9.66 -0.20 17.76
N LYS A 299 10.41 -1.30 17.62
CA LYS A 299 10.66 -2.27 18.71
C LYS A 299 11.45 -1.66 19.87
N ILE A 300 12.47 -0.85 19.58
CA ILE A 300 13.24 -0.10 20.60
C ILE A 300 12.31 0.85 21.36
N ARG A 301 11.41 1.55 20.66
CA ARG A 301 10.43 2.44 21.31
C ARG A 301 9.46 1.69 22.23
N LEU A 302 8.99 0.51 21.83
CA LEU A 302 8.15 -0.31 22.72
C LEU A 302 8.92 -0.79 23.96
N ASN A 303 10.21 -1.10 23.79
CA ASN A 303 11.09 -1.46 24.90
C ASN A 303 11.25 -0.30 25.91
N SER A 304 11.46 0.93 25.43
CA SER A 304 11.60 2.10 26.30
C SER A 304 10.33 2.49 27.04
N LEU A 305 9.15 2.06 26.57
CA LEU A 305 7.86 2.20 27.26
C LEU A 305 7.65 1.16 28.38
N GLY A 306 8.63 0.28 28.63
CA GLY A 306 8.55 -0.71 29.72
C GLY A 306 7.61 -1.89 29.44
N ILE A 307 7.23 -2.09 28.17
CA ILE A 307 6.38 -3.22 27.75
C ILE A 307 7.15 -4.54 27.82
N ILE A 308 8.48 -4.49 27.67
CA ILE A 308 9.37 -5.63 27.81
C ILE A 308 9.95 -5.63 29.24
N PRO A 309 9.99 -6.79 29.93
CA PRO A 309 10.60 -6.89 31.25
C PRO A 309 12.02 -6.31 31.29
N TYR A 310 12.33 -5.56 32.35
CA TYR A 310 13.55 -4.75 32.48
C TYR A 310 14.85 -5.56 32.29
N GLU A 311 14.90 -6.78 32.82
CA GLU A 311 16.06 -7.67 32.75
C GLU A 311 16.35 -8.13 31.31
N ILE A 312 15.29 -8.25 30.50
CA ILE A 312 15.39 -8.58 29.07
C ILE A 312 15.73 -7.31 28.27
N SER A 313 15.13 -6.19 28.65
CA SER A 313 15.30 -4.87 28.04
C SER A 313 16.77 -4.42 27.99
N GLN A 314 17.49 -4.51 29.11
CA GLN A 314 18.88 -4.04 29.22
C GLN A 314 19.85 -4.75 28.26
N CYS A 315 19.62 -6.04 28.00
CA CYS A 315 20.47 -6.83 27.11
C CYS A 315 20.12 -6.61 25.63
N LEU A 316 18.84 -6.36 25.33
CA LEU A 316 18.35 -6.25 23.97
C LEU A 316 18.61 -4.87 23.34
N GLU A 317 18.53 -3.79 24.11
CA GLU A 317 18.61 -2.44 23.58
C GLU A 317 19.94 -2.11 22.85
N PRO A 318 21.12 -2.48 23.39
CA PRO A 318 22.39 -2.26 22.68
C PRO A 318 22.49 -3.05 21.37
N LEU A 319 21.98 -4.29 21.35
CA LEU A 319 22.00 -5.16 20.17
C LEU A 319 21.07 -4.62 19.08
N LEU A 320 19.85 -4.21 19.45
CA LEU A 320 18.90 -3.61 18.51
C LEU A 320 19.42 -2.27 17.98
N SER A 321 20.00 -1.43 18.84
CA SER A 321 20.57 -0.15 18.43
C SER A 321 21.73 -0.31 17.45
N THR A 322 22.62 -1.29 17.69
CA THR A 322 23.72 -1.60 16.76
C THR A 322 23.17 -2.04 15.40
N ARG A 323 22.20 -2.97 15.39
CA ARG A 323 21.59 -3.44 14.14
C ARG A 323 20.86 -2.33 13.39
N VAL A 324 20.18 -1.42 14.10
CA VAL A 324 19.56 -0.22 13.49
C VAL A 324 20.62 0.66 12.85
N GLN A 325 21.75 0.89 13.51
CA GLN A 325 22.85 1.69 12.95
C GLN A 325 23.41 1.03 11.68
N ASP A 326 23.68 -0.27 11.68
CA ASP A 326 24.16 -1.01 10.51
C ASP A 326 23.21 -0.85 9.31
N LEU A 327 21.90 -1.03 9.53
CA LEU A 327 20.89 -0.85 8.48
C LEU A 327 20.78 0.61 8.01
N THR A 328 21.01 1.57 8.91
CA THR A 328 21.00 3.00 8.58
C THR A 328 22.15 3.32 7.64
N ASP A 329 23.37 2.88 7.97
CA ASP A 329 24.55 3.11 7.14
C ASP A 329 24.42 2.44 5.77
N GLU A 330 23.91 1.19 5.75
CA GLU A 330 23.62 0.47 4.50
C GLU A 330 22.59 1.20 3.62
N LEU A 331 21.52 1.73 4.20
CA LEU A 331 20.51 2.51 3.47
C LEU A 331 21.09 3.80 2.90
N LEU A 332 21.84 4.55 3.70
CA LEU A 332 22.45 5.81 3.28
C LEU A 332 23.38 5.58 2.09
N ASP A 333 24.21 4.54 2.13
CA ASP A 333 25.13 4.22 1.05
C ASP A 333 24.38 3.71 -0.18
N SER A 334 23.39 2.84 -0.01
CA SER A 334 22.61 2.30 -1.12
C SER A 334 21.83 3.39 -1.87
N ILE A 335 21.21 4.34 -1.16
CA ILE A 335 20.45 5.45 -1.78
C ILE A 335 21.38 6.39 -2.55
N LYS A 336 22.57 6.69 -2.02
CA LYS A 336 23.56 7.54 -2.72
C LYS A 336 24.08 6.93 -4.01
N LEU A 337 24.07 5.60 -4.12
CA LEU A 337 24.57 4.85 -5.27
C LEU A 337 23.50 4.63 -6.36
N LEU A 338 22.25 5.02 -6.13
CA LEU A 338 21.20 4.90 -7.13
C LEU A 338 21.47 5.79 -8.35
N ASP A 339 21.37 5.20 -9.54
CA ASP A 339 21.32 5.98 -10.77
C ASP A 339 20.00 6.78 -10.86
N GLU A 340 19.88 7.66 -11.85
CA GLU A 340 18.71 8.52 -12.01
C GLU A 340 17.39 7.75 -12.17
N LYS A 341 17.42 6.60 -12.87
CA LYS A 341 16.22 5.79 -13.14
C LYS A 341 15.78 5.08 -11.86
N SER A 342 16.69 4.42 -11.17
CA SER A 342 16.40 3.73 -9.92
C SER A 342 16.07 4.71 -8.79
N TRP A 343 16.63 5.92 -8.81
CA TRP A 343 16.25 7.00 -7.90
C TRP A 343 14.81 7.45 -8.11
N LEU A 344 14.40 7.70 -9.36
CA LEU A 344 13.01 8.05 -9.70
C LEU A 344 12.03 6.97 -9.23
N GLN A 345 12.35 5.70 -9.49
CA GLN A 345 11.53 4.57 -9.05
C GLN A 345 11.48 4.47 -7.52
N PHE A 346 12.62 4.56 -6.84
CA PHE A 346 12.68 4.52 -5.38
C PHE A 346 11.86 5.65 -4.75
N TRP A 347 11.98 6.87 -5.27
CA TRP A 347 11.19 8.02 -4.81
C TRP A 347 9.69 7.79 -5.01
N SER A 348 9.25 7.31 -6.18
CA SER A 348 7.83 7.03 -6.41
C SER A 348 7.29 5.95 -5.48
N CYS A 349 8.13 4.99 -5.07
CA CYS A 349 7.76 3.98 -4.09
C CYS A 349 7.49 4.60 -2.69
N GLN A 350 8.25 5.63 -2.28
CA GLN A 350 8.13 6.22 -0.94
C GLN A 350 6.74 6.80 -0.63
N VAL A 351 6.02 7.29 -1.64
CA VAL A 351 4.67 7.84 -1.47
C VAL A 351 3.66 6.76 -1.12
N ARG A 352 3.79 5.61 -1.78
CA ARG A 352 2.87 4.47 -1.71
C ARG A 352 3.21 3.48 -0.60
N TYR A 353 4.46 3.44 -0.18
CA TYR A 353 4.93 2.47 0.78
C TYR A 353 4.53 2.84 2.21
N ASP A 354 3.95 1.90 2.96
CA ASP A 354 3.44 2.15 4.33
C ASP A 354 4.52 2.74 5.26
N VAL A 355 5.74 2.24 5.14
CA VAL A 355 6.93 2.70 5.90
C VAL A 355 7.79 3.68 5.10
N GLY A 356 7.25 4.21 4.01
CA GLY A 356 7.88 5.21 3.16
C GLY A 356 8.14 6.54 3.87
N ILE A 357 9.23 7.19 3.46
CA ILE A 357 9.62 8.56 3.79
C ILE A 357 9.00 9.48 2.75
N ARG A 358 7.84 10.05 3.08
CA ARG A 358 7.19 11.05 2.22
C ARG A 358 7.92 12.38 2.33
N ASP A 359 8.54 12.80 1.23
CA ASP A 359 8.98 14.19 1.01
C ASP A 359 7.81 14.93 0.36
N ARG A 360 7.33 16.01 1.00
CA ARG A 360 6.25 16.81 0.43
C ARG A 360 6.73 18.12 -0.18
N TRP A 361 7.94 18.57 0.14
CA TRP A 361 8.53 19.84 -0.28
C TRP A 361 8.69 19.98 -1.79
N CYS A 362 9.07 18.90 -2.47
CA CYS A 362 9.31 18.91 -3.91
C CYS A 362 8.43 17.90 -4.65
N ASP A 363 7.73 18.39 -5.68
CA ASP A 363 6.94 17.55 -6.61
C ASP A 363 7.84 16.75 -7.58
N LYS A 364 9.16 16.84 -7.46
CA LYS A 364 10.14 16.23 -8.35
C LYS A 364 11.27 15.57 -7.55
N PRO A 365 11.78 14.40 -7.98
CA PRO A 365 12.85 13.67 -7.31
C PRO A 365 14.22 14.29 -7.61
N ASP A 366 14.44 15.54 -7.22
CA ASP A 366 15.72 16.21 -7.39
C ASP A 366 16.72 15.88 -6.26
N GLU A 367 17.89 16.50 -6.31
CA GLU A 367 18.95 16.30 -5.33
C GLU A 367 18.58 16.85 -3.93
N ASP A 368 17.66 17.81 -3.85
CA ASP A 368 17.18 18.34 -2.58
C ASP A 368 16.23 17.33 -1.91
N THR A 369 15.34 16.70 -2.69
CA THR A 369 14.55 15.56 -2.21
C THR A 369 15.42 14.39 -1.76
N ARG A 370 16.52 14.13 -2.48
CA ARG A 370 17.47 13.10 -2.07
C ARG A 370 18.12 13.42 -0.73
N LYS A 371 18.51 14.67 -0.50
CA LYS A 371 19.05 15.10 0.82
C LYS A 371 18.03 14.94 1.94
N SER A 372 16.78 15.34 1.71
CA SER A 372 15.68 15.17 2.69
C SER A 372 15.49 13.70 3.07
N ILE A 373 15.43 12.81 2.09
CA ILE A 373 15.28 11.37 2.34
C ILE A 373 16.50 10.82 3.10
N LEU A 374 17.72 11.16 2.70
CA LEU A 374 18.94 10.72 3.41
C LEU A 374 18.95 11.22 4.87
N PHE A 375 18.52 12.45 5.12
CA PHE A 375 18.38 12.98 6.47
C PHE A 375 17.36 12.17 7.29
N TRP A 376 16.19 11.87 6.72
CA TRP A 376 15.17 11.09 7.41
C TRP A 376 15.55 9.63 7.64
N VAL A 377 16.33 9.01 6.76
CA VAL A 377 16.92 7.69 6.99
C VAL A 377 17.83 7.73 8.22
N LYS A 378 18.69 8.75 8.33
CA LYS A 378 19.61 8.93 9.47
C LYS A 378 18.88 9.18 10.78
N TYR A 379 17.78 9.92 10.74
CA TYR A 379 16.99 10.29 11.92
C TYR A 379 15.61 9.63 11.93
N MET A 380 15.55 8.37 11.50
CA MET A 380 14.32 7.58 11.40
C MET A 380 13.49 7.57 12.72
N PRO A 381 14.10 7.47 13.92
CA PRO A 381 13.33 7.57 15.17
C PRO A 381 12.54 8.89 15.31
N PHE A 382 13.16 10.02 14.93
CA PHE A 382 12.48 11.32 14.95
C PHE A 382 11.40 11.39 13.88
N TYR A 383 11.72 10.94 12.65
CA TYR A 383 10.77 10.89 11.55
C TYR A 383 9.50 10.11 11.89
N LEU A 384 9.65 8.92 12.50
CA LEU A 384 8.52 8.09 12.89
C LEU A 384 7.70 8.68 14.05
N GLN A 385 8.33 9.40 14.98
CA GLN A 385 7.60 10.11 16.04
C GLN A 385 6.76 11.24 15.47
N MET A 386 7.33 12.04 14.56
CA MET A 386 6.60 13.04 13.81
C MET A 386 5.45 12.38 13.03
N LYS A 387 5.71 11.30 12.29
CA LYS A 387 4.67 10.61 11.51
C LYS A 387 3.51 10.06 12.31
N ALA A 388 3.74 9.68 13.56
CA ALA A 388 2.69 9.20 14.45
C ALA A 388 1.80 10.32 15.05
N SER A 389 2.14 11.60 14.87
CA SER A 389 1.49 12.73 15.54
C SER A 389 0.74 13.62 14.54
N GLU A 390 -0.60 13.60 14.58
CA GLU A 390 -1.45 14.34 13.63
C GLU A 390 -1.18 15.85 13.62
N ASP A 391 -0.88 16.43 14.78
CA ASP A 391 -0.54 17.84 14.98
C ASP A 391 0.77 18.28 14.30
N THR A 392 1.56 17.33 13.79
CA THR A 392 2.78 17.59 13.02
C THR A 392 2.60 17.38 11.51
N TRP A 393 1.47 16.81 11.06
CA TRP A 393 1.31 16.38 9.68
C TRP A 393 1.28 17.50 8.66
N ASP A 394 0.89 18.69 9.07
CA ASP A 394 0.89 19.84 8.18
C ASP A 394 2.30 20.48 8.11
N TRP A 395 3.20 20.14 9.03
CA TRP A 395 4.48 20.83 9.22
C TRP A 395 5.71 20.08 8.69
N TYR A 396 5.54 18.92 8.03
CA TYR A 396 6.65 18.20 7.36
C TYR A 396 7.45 19.09 6.42
N TYR A 397 6.75 19.92 5.63
CA TYR A 397 7.34 20.83 4.67
C TYR A 397 8.34 21.79 5.32
N LEU A 398 8.05 22.27 6.54
CA LEU A 398 8.94 23.17 7.26
C LEU A 398 10.23 22.47 7.67
N MET A 399 10.13 21.21 8.09
CA MET A 399 11.30 20.39 8.41
C MET A 399 12.13 20.09 7.16
N GLU A 400 11.49 19.74 6.05
CA GLU A 400 12.15 19.52 4.75
C GLU A 400 12.82 20.79 4.23
N GLU A 401 12.16 21.94 4.34
CA GLU A 401 12.75 23.25 4.03
C GLU A 401 14.01 23.53 4.84
N ILE A 402 13.99 23.22 6.15
CA ILE A 402 15.14 23.37 7.03
C ILE A 402 16.29 22.44 6.58
N ILE A 403 15.99 21.18 6.23
CA ILE A 403 16.99 20.21 5.77
C ILE A 403 17.64 20.69 4.46
N VAL A 404 16.84 21.11 3.49
CA VAL A 404 17.34 21.55 2.17
C VAL A 404 18.16 22.84 2.29
N LYS A 405 17.72 23.76 3.17
CA LYS A 405 18.40 25.05 3.39
C LYS A 405 19.58 24.97 4.35
N ASP A 406 19.81 23.87 5.04
CA ASP A 406 21.05 23.62 5.77
C ASP A 406 22.17 23.33 4.75
N ILE A 407 22.73 24.40 4.18
CA ILE A 407 23.71 24.33 3.10
C ILE A 407 25.02 23.70 3.59
N LYS A 408 25.55 22.79 2.77
CA LYS A 408 26.81 22.02 2.90
C LYS A 408 27.94 22.75 3.64
N GLY A 409 28.44 22.14 4.72
CA GLY A 409 29.74 22.44 5.32
C GLY A 409 29.74 22.39 6.85
N ASP A 410 28.68 22.87 7.48
CA ASP A 410 28.68 23.10 8.93
C ASP A 410 28.03 21.96 9.74
N HIS A 411 27.32 21.03 9.09
CA HIS A 411 26.54 19.95 9.73
C HIS A 411 25.73 20.46 10.94
N ALA A 412 25.26 21.72 10.88
CA ALA A 412 24.72 22.41 12.03
C ALA A 412 23.38 21.80 12.44
N LEU A 413 22.53 21.45 11.46
CA LEU A 413 21.28 20.75 11.73
C LEU A 413 21.53 19.35 12.28
N GLU A 414 22.48 18.60 11.73
CA GLU A 414 22.83 17.26 12.22
C GLU A 414 23.34 17.30 13.66
N SER A 415 24.23 18.24 13.98
CA SER A 415 24.76 18.44 15.34
C SER A 415 23.63 18.76 16.33
N VAL A 416 22.72 19.66 15.96
CA VAL A 416 21.57 20.02 16.79
C VAL A 416 20.59 18.85 16.93
N MET A 417 20.32 18.10 15.87
CA MET A 417 19.46 16.91 15.90
C MET A 417 20.02 15.83 16.83
N ASN A 418 21.32 15.55 16.75
CA ASN A 418 21.97 14.61 17.66
C ASN A 418 21.88 15.05 19.12
N GLN A 419 22.07 16.35 19.40
CA GLN A 419 21.92 16.89 20.75
C GLN A 419 20.47 16.78 21.25
N PHE A 420 19.49 17.09 20.40
CA PHE A 420 18.06 16.98 20.73
C PHE A 420 17.67 15.54 21.07
N LEU A 421 18.15 14.56 20.31
CA LEU A 421 17.87 13.15 20.54
C LEU A 421 18.56 12.60 21.80
N THR A 422 19.73 13.13 22.15
CA THR A 422 20.49 12.70 23.34
C THR A 422 19.92 13.31 24.62
N ASN A 423 19.56 14.60 24.57
CA ASN A 423 19.11 15.39 25.71
C ASN A 423 17.83 16.15 25.35
N PRO A 424 16.69 15.48 25.22
CA PRO A 424 15.45 16.14 24.88
C PRO A 424 15.07 17.14 25.99
N PRO A 425 14.58 18.35 25.64
CA PRO A 425 14.11 19.31 26.63
C PRO A 425 12.98 18.72 27.50
N PRO A 426 12.82 19.17 28.76
CA PRO A 426 11.79 18.65 29.67
C PRO A 426 10.39 18.74 29.07
N LEU A 427 9.57 17.70 29.27
CA LEU A 427 8.20 17.51 28.73
C LEU A 427 7.13 18.49 29.27
N ASN A 428 7.49 19.71 29.65
CA ASN A 428 6.60 20.63 30.35
C ASN A 428 5.76 21.55 29.46
N THR A 429 5.75 21.37 28.14
CA THR A 429 4.91 22.16 27.23
C THR A 429 3.92 21.30 26.44
N GLN A 430 2.71 21.84 26.26
CA GLN A 430 1.63 21.31 25.40
C GLN A 430 2.00 21.31 23.91
N ASP A 431 3.22 21.71 23.55
CA ASP A 431 3.63 21.92 22.17
C ASP A 431 3.95 20.63 21.44
N ASN A 432 3.73 20.64 20.12
CA ASN A 432 4.03 19.52 19.25
C ASN A 432 5.55 19.29 19.10
N LEU A 433 5.94 18.10 18.62
CA LEU A 433 7.35 17.69 18.50
C LEU A 433 8.18 18.64 17.64
N ILE A 434 7.59 19.20 16.58
CA ILE A 434 8.28 20.12 15.66
C ILE A 434 8.55 21.44 16.36
N VAL A 435 7.58 22.03 17.06
CA VAL A 435 7.78 23.27 17.85
C VAL A 435 8.94 23.09 18.82
N LYS A 436 8.93 22.00 19.59
CA LYS A 436 10.00 21.68 20.55
C LYS A 436 11.36 21.58 19.89
N PHE A 437 11.43 20.94 18.73
CA PHE A 437 12.66 20.86 17.96
C PHE A 437 13.12 22.24 17.46
N LEU A 438 12.21 23.06 16.93
CA LEU A 438 12.55 24.40 16.42
C LEU A 438 12.99 25.35 17.53
N GLU A 439 12.34 25.34 18.69
CA GLU A 439 12.77 26.10 19.87
C GLU A 439 14.18 25.68 20.28
N PHE A 440 14.42 24.37 20.36
CA PHE A 440 15.75 23.83 20.64
C PHE A 440 16.78 24.26 19.59
N VAL A 441 16.43 24.27 18.30
CA VAL A 441 17.31 24.78 17.24
C VAL A 441 17.64 26.25 17.46
N VAL A 442 16.65 27.09 17.78
CA VAL A 442 16.87 28.53 18.03
C VAL A 442 17.85 28.78 19.17
N GLU A 443 17.72 28.00 20.24
CA GLU A 443 18.56 28.10 21.43
C GLU A 443 19.97 27.55 21.20
N MET A 444 20.09 26.38 20.57
CA MET A 444 21.32 25.58 20.57
C MET A 444 22.19 25.80 19.34
N THR A 445 21.62 26.23 18.20
CA THR A 445 22.41 26.38 16.98
C THR A 445 23.32 27.62 17.04
N GLN A 446 24.54 27.48 16.52
CA GLN A 446 25.43 28.61 16.24
C GLN A 446 25.20 29.20 14.83
N SER A 447 24.50 28.47 13.95
CA SER A 447 24.23 28.90 12.58
C SER A 447 23.15 29.98 12.56
N GLN A 448 23.51 31.19 12.13
CA GLN A 448 22.57 32.30 12.03
C GLN A 448 21.47 32.04 10.98
N SER A 449 21.82 31.36 9.88
CA SER A 449 20.85 30.98 8.84
C SER A 449 19.84 29.98 9.38
N LEU A 450 20.30 28.92 10.03
CA LEU A 450 19.44 27.89 10.62
C LEU A 450 18.55 28.49 11.72
N ARG A 451 19.12 29.33 12.60
CA ARG A 451 18.35 30.06 13.62
C ARG A 451 17.26 30.94 13.00
N LYS A 452 17.55 31.64 11.91
CA LYS A 452 16.59 32.51 11.21
C LYS A 452 15.44 31.69 10.61
N ILE A 453 15.75 30.54 9.99
CA ILE A 453 14.72 29.66 9.41
C ILE A 453 13.84 29.08 10.52
N ALA A 454 14.42 28.59 11.61
CA ALA A 454 13.67 28.04 12.74
C ALA A 454 12.74 29.09 13.40
N LYS A 455 13.23 30.33 13.59
CA LYS A 455 12.39 31.44 14.08
C LYS A 455 11.23 31.75 13.13
N GLY A 456 11.48 31.82 11.83
CA GLY A 456 10.43 32.02 10.83
C GLY A 456 9.38 30.90 10.87
N GLY A 457 9.83 29.65 11.04
CA GLY A 457 8.95 28.50 11.24
C GLY A 457 8.03 28.66 12.45
N LEU A 458 8.59 28.98 13.62
CA LEU A 458 7.85 29.21 14.86
C LEU A 458 6.85 30.38 14.73
N GLU A 459 7.25 31.47 14.08
CA GLU A 459 6.36 32.60 13.81
C GLU A 459 5.15 32.16 12.98
N ILE A 460 5.37 31.40 11.89
CA ILE A 460 4.28 30.89 11.04
C ILE A 460 3.35 29.96 11.84
N MET A 461 3.90 29.07 12.67
CA MET A 461 3.12 28.16 13.53
C MET A 461 2.29 28.91 14.59
N SER A 462 2.81 30.03 15.11
CA SER A 462 2.08 30.85 16.10
C SER A 462 0.91 31.62 15.49
N ILE A 463 1.00 31.98 14.20
CA ILE A 463 -0.03 32.73 13.47
C ILE A 463 -1.16 31.80 13.02
N SER A 464 -0.86 30.54 12.74
CA SER A 464 -1.89 29.57 12.36
C SER A 464 -1.48 28.16 12.71
N PRO A 465 -2.40 27.35 13.28
CA PRO A 465 -2.14 25.93 13.54
C PRO A 465 -1.98 25.11 12.25
N THR A 466 -2.37 25.68 11.10
CA THR A 466 -2.27 25.07 9.78
C THR A 466 -1.47 25.99 8.82
N PRO A 467 -0.41 25.49 8.17
CA PRO A 467 0.35 26.25 7.19
C PRO A 467 -0.54 26.81 6.09
N TRP A 468 -0.15 27.97 5.54
CA TRP A 468 -0.92 28.69 4.54
C TRP A 468 -1.14 27.90 3.24
N PHE A 469 -0.22 27.00 2.86
CA PHE A 469 -0.36 26.18 1.67
C PHE A 469 -1.33 25.01 1.90
N VAL A 470 -1.41 24.44 3.11
CA VAL A 470 -2.46 23.46 3.46
C VAL A 470 -3.83 24.13 3.45
N ARG A 471 -3.91 25.39 3.91
CA ARG A 471 -5.11 26.21 3.76
C ARG A 471 -5.45 26.41 2.28
N ALA A 472 -4.49 26.84 1.45
CA ALA A 472 -4.71 26.97 0.01
C ALA A 472 -5.21 25.66 -0.63
N TYR A 473 -4.60 24.51 -0.33
CA TYR A 473 -5.07 23.22 -0.83
C TYR A 473 -6.47 22.85 -0.34
N LYS A 474 -6.84 23.17 0.90
CA LYS A 474 -8.20 22.96 1.44
C LYS A 474 -9.20 23.92 0.82
N ASP A 475 -8.81 25.17 0.60
CA ASP A 475 -9.66 26.23 0.04
C ASP A 475 -9.91 25.98 -1.46
N TYR A 476 -8.91 25.52 -2.22
CA TYR A 476 -9.05 25.13 -3.63
C TYR A 476 -9.69 23.74 -3.81
N GLY A 477 -9.58 22.85 -2.83
CA GLY A 477 -10.21 21.52 -2.85
C GLY A 477 -11.68 21.50 -2.43
N ALA A 478 -12.20 22.60 -1.87
CA ALA A 478 -13.60 22.77 -1.48
C ALA A 478 -14.45 23.50 -2.55
N GLU A 479 -13.82 24.03 -3.60
CA GLU A 479 -14.48 24.68 -4.75
C GLU A 479 -14.55 23.78 -6.01
N LEU A 480 -14.16 22.51 -5.89
CA LEU A 480 -14.37 21.43 -6.88
C LEU A 480 -15.33 20.39 -6.30
#